data_AF-K1USL0-F1
#
_entry.id   AF-K1USL0-F1
#
_cell.length_a   1.000
_cell.length_b   1.000
_cell.length_c   1.000
_cell.angle_alpha   90.00
_cell.angle_beta   90.00
_cell.angle_gamma   90.00
#
_symmetry.space_group_name_H-M   'P 1'
#
loop_
_entity.id
_entity.type
_entity.pdbx_description
1 polymer ?
#
loop_
_entity_poly.entity_id
_entity_poly.type
_entity_poly.pdbx_seq_one_letter_code
_entity_poly.pdbx_strand_id
1 'polypeptide(L)'
;FVLFSIGFVIVALLCKIIGCGLMARICRFKGPDALKIGVGMMTRGEVALIVAQKGLSVGMIGAEYFTAVILLIIVSSISTPILLKILYTKHAEID
;
A
#
# COMPACT_ATOMS: atom_id res chain seq x y z
N PHE A 1 6.67 -14.56 13.62
CA PHE A 1 6.30 -14.49 12.20
C PHE A 1 4.93 -13.83 11.95
N VAL A 2 3.79 -14.46 12.28
CA VAL A 2 2.44 -13.96 11.90
C VAL A 2 2.15 -12.56 12.43
N LEU A 3 2.43 -12.29 13.70
CA LEU A 3 2.21 -10.98 14.32
C LEU A 3 3.02 -9.86 13.63
N PHE A 4 4.26 -10.17 13.25
CA PHE A 4 5.13 -9.25 12.50
C PHE A 4 4.56 -8.99 11.11
N SER A 5 4.16 -10.02 10.37
CA SER A 5 3.59 -9.87 9.03
C SER A 5 2.32 -9.02 9.03
N ILE A 6 1.43 -9.21 10.00
CA ILE A 6 0.21 -8.42 10.14
C ILE A 6 0.55 -6.95 10.46
N GLY A 7 1.43 -6.72 11.44
CA GLY A 7 1.89 -5.37 11.78
C GLY A 7 2.56 -4.67 10.60
N PHE A 8 3.43 -5.40 9.89
CA PHE A 8 4.11 -4.92 8.69
C PHE A 8 3.13 -4.50 7.60
N VAL A 9 2.10 -5.32 7.34
CA VAL A 9 1.03 -4.96 6.39
C VAL A 9 0.32 -3.69 6.83
N ILE A 10 -0.20 -3.63 8.06
CA ILE A 10 -0.96 -2.47 8.54
C ILE A 10 -0.15 -1.19 8.46
N VAL A 11 1.07 -1.20 9.00
CA VAL A 11 1.97 -0.03 8.99
C VAL A 11 2.29 0.39 7.56
N ALA A 12 2.58 -0.56 6.68
CA ALA A 12 2.96 -0.27 5.30
C ALA A 12 1.79 0.22 4.44
N LEU A 13 0.55 -0.13 4.78
CA LEU A 13 -0.66 0.44 4.15
C LEU A 13 -0.89 1.87 4.67
N LEU A 14 -0.85 2.06 5.99
CA LEU A 14 -1.06 3.37 6.62
C LEU A 14 -0.02 4.40 6.19
N CYS A 15 1.27 4.05 6.19
CA CYS A 15 2.34 4.93 5.73
C CYS A 15 2.12 5.42 4.29
N LYS A 16 1.62 4.55 3.41
CA LYS A 16 1.35 4.92 2.02
C LYS A 16 0.14 5.85 1.89
N ILE A 17 -0.96 5.53 2.57
CA ILE A 17 -2.17 6.37 2.54
C ILE A 17 -1.87 7.75 3.14
N ILE A 18 -1.21 7.79 4.30
CA ILE A 18 -0.90 9.05 5.01
C ILE A 18 0.16 9.84 4.24
N GLY A 19 1.25 9.21 3.79
CA GLY A 19 2.32 9.90 3.07
C GLY A 19 1.86 10.50 1.74
N CYS A 20 1.19 9.69 0.90
CA CYS A 20 0.67 10.17 -0.38
C CYS A 20 -0.53 11.13 -0.20
N GLY A 21 -1.40 10.89 0.79
CA GLY A 21 -2.52 11.77 1.11
C GLY A 21 -2.09 13.14 1.64
N LEU A 22 -1.05 13.19 2.48
CA LEU A 22 -0.48 14.44 2.99
C LEU A 22 0.20 15.23 1.86
N MET A 23 0.97 14.56 1.00
CA MET A 23 1.59 15.20 -0.16
C MET A 23 0.54 15.75 -1.14
N ALA A 24 -0.54 15.00 -1.40
CA ALA A 24 -1.64 15.49 -2.24
C ALA A 24 -2.33 16.73 -1.63
N ARG A 25 -2.46 16.79 -0.30
CA ARG A 25 -2.93 17.96 0.44
C ARG A 25 -2.02 19.18 0.23
N ILE A 26 -0.70 19.00 0.28
CA ILE A 26 0.28 20.06 0.01
C ILE A 26 0.16 20.54 -1.45
N CYS A 27 -0.07 19.63 -2.39
CA CYS A 27 -0.32 19.94 -3.81
C CYS A 27 -1.72 20.53 -4.08
N ARG A 28 -2.46 20.98 -3.06
CA ARG A 28 -3.79 21.63 -3.16
C ARG A 28 -4.93 20.73 -3.68
N PHE A 29 -4.80 19.41 -3.62
CA PHE A 29 -5.94 18.53 -3.93
C PHE A 29 -6.98 18.54 -2.80
N LYS A 30 -8.28 18.49 -3.16
CA LYS A 30 -9.38 18.40 -2.20
C LYS A 30 -9.27 17.09 -1.40
N GLY A 31 -9.66 17.11 -0.14
CA GLY A 31 -9.58 15.96 0.79
C GLY A 31 -10.02 14.60 0.20
N PRO A 32 -11.20 14.49 -0.45
CA PRO A 32 -11.62 13.24 -1.09
C PRO A 32 -10.73 12.82 -2.25
N ASP A 33 -10.18 13.74 -3.03
CA ASP A 33 -9.26 13.44 -4.13
C ASP A 33 -7.87 13.04 -3.63
N ALA A 34 -7.40 13.67 -2.55
CA ALA A 34 -6.16 13.28 -1.88
C ALA A 34 -6.21 11.84 -1.35
N LEU A 35 -7.36 11.40 -0.82
CA LEU A 35 -7.58 10.00 -0.40
C LEU A 35 -7.59 9.03 -1.58
N LYS A 36 -8.23 9.39 -2.71
CA LYS A 36 -8.20 8.57 -3.94
C LYS A 36 -6.77 8.38 -4.45
N ILE A 37 -5.95 9.44 -4.44
CA ILE A 37 -4.54 9.37 -4.82
C ILE A 37 -3.77 8.46 -3.86
N GLY A 38 -3.96 8.64 -2.54
CA GLY A 38 -3.29 7.82 -1.53
C GLY A 38 -3.58 6.33 -1.67
N VAL A 39 -4.84 5.96 -1.89
CA VAL A 39 -5.25 4.56 -2.11
C VAL A 39 -4.76 4.05 -3.47
N GLY A 40 -4.85 4.85 -4.52
CA GLY A 40 -4.39 4.47 -5.86
C GLY A 40 -2.90 4.16 -5.92
N MET A 41 -2.08 4.80 -5.08
CA MET A 41 -0.63 4.58 -5.01
C MET A 41 -0.19 3.43 -4.08
N MET A 42 -1.13 2.63 -3.58
CA MET A 42 -0.84 1.46 -2.73
C MET A 42 -0.41 0.22 -3.54
N THR A 43 -0.66 0.19 -4.85
CA THR A 43 -0.29 -0.95 -5.70
C THR A 43 1.22 -1.16 -5.66
N ARG A 44 1.61 -2.33 -5.15
CA ARG A 44 2.99 -2.82 -5.20
C ARG A 44 3.09 -3.80 -6.35
N GLY A 45 4.04 -3.56 -7.25
CA GLY A 45 4.27 -4.40 -8.41
C GLY A 45 5.49 -5.32 -8.25
N GLU A 46 5.97 -5.78 -9.39
CA GLU A 46 7.17 -6.62 -9.54
C GLU A 46 8.42 -6.05 -8.85
N VAL A 47 8.56 -4.73 -8.80
CA VAL A 47 9.74 -4.06 -8.22
C VAL A 47 9.94 -4.46 -6.75
N ALA A 48 8.85 -4.62 -5.98
CA ALA A 48 8.95 -5.04 -4.59
C ALA A 48 9.48 -6.49 -4.45
N LEU A 49 9.09 -7.38 -5.37
CA LEU A 49 9.60 -8.76 -5.41
C LEU A 49 11.08 -8.80 -5.79
N ILE A 50 11.48 -8.01 -6.79
CA ILE A 50 12.87 -7.92 -7.23
C ILE A 50 13.78 -7.46 -6.08
N VAL A 51 13.38 -6.41 -5.35
CA VAL A 51 14.15 -5.90 -4.20
C VAL A 51 14.21 -6.93 -3.08
N ALA A 52 13.11 -7.61 -2.79
CA ALA A 52 13.07 -8.65 -1.75
C ALA A 52 13.95 -9.86 -2.12
N GLN A 53 13.93 -10.30 -3.39
CA GLN A 53 14.80 -11.36 -3.88
C GLN A 53 16.28 -10.96 -3.80
N LYS A 54 16.62 -9.74 -4.23
CA LYS A 54 17.99 -9.24 -4.11
C LYS A 54 18.45 -9.18 -2.65
N GLY A 55 17.59 -8.69 -1.74
CA GLY A 55 17.86 -8.66 -0.30
C GLY A 55 18.07 -10.05 0.31
N LEU A 56 17.34 -11.06 -0.16
CA LEU A 56 17.55 -12.45 0.22
C LEU A 56 18.88 -13.00 -0.32
N SER A 57 19.24 -12.68 -1.58
CA SER A 57 20.50 -13.12 -2.18
C SER A 57 21.75 -12.58 -1.49
N VAL A 58 21.68 -11.37 -0.93
CA VAL A 58 22.79 -10.78 -0.14
C VAL A 58 22.74 -11.15 1.35
N GLY A 59 21.79 -11.99 1.77
CA GLY A 59 21.63 -12.42 3.15
C GLY A 59 21.12 -11.34 4.11
N MET A 60 20.65 -10.19 3.60
CA MET A 60 20.11 -9.10 4.43
C MET A 60 18.70 -9.38 4.95
N ILE A 61 17.97 -10.29 4.31
CA ILE A 61 16.57 -10.60 4.59
C ILE A 61 16.43 -12.10 4.76
N GLY A 62 15.91 -12.57 5.89
CA GLY A 62 15.56 -13.99 6.09
C GLY A 62 14.38 -14.45 5.22
N ALA A 63 14.31 -15.74 4.90
CA ALA A 63 13.25 -16.31 4.05
C ALA A 63 11.83 -16.07 4.60
N GLU A 64 11.70 -15.95 5.92
CA GLU A 64 10.44 -15.57 6.58
C GLU A 64 9.97 -14.17 6.12
N TYR A 65 10.85 -13.17 6.13
CA TYR A 65 10.51 -11.80 5.73
C TYR A 65 10.21 -11.69 4.23
N PHE A 66 10.83 -12.54 3.40
CA PHE A 66 10.47 -12.64 1.99
C PHE A 66 8.98 -13.03 1.81
N THR A 67 8.51 -13.98 2.62
CA THR A 67 7.10 -14.41 2.62
C THR A 67 6.17 -13.29 3.10
N ALA A 68 6.60 -12.50 4.10
CA ALA A 68 5.85 -11.34 4.59
C ALA A 68 5.69 -10.25 3.50
N VAL A 69 6.72 -10.02 2.67
CA VAL A 69 6.65 -9.08 1.54
C VAL A 69 5.65 -9.56 0.48
N ILE A 70 5.66 -10.85 0.15
CA ILE A 70 4.69 -11.43 -0.79
C ILE A 70 3.26 -11.23 -0.28
N LEU A 71 2.99 -11.56 0.99
CA LEU A 71 1.69 -11.34 1.60
C LEU A 71 1.24 -9.89 1.51
N LEU A 72 2.15 -8.96 1.82
CA LEU A 72 1.89 -7.52 1.71
C LEU A 72 1.55 -7.10 0.28
N ILE A 73 2.23 -7.63 -0.74
CA ILE A 73 1.92 -7.34 -2.13
C ILE A 73 0.50 -7.81 -2.46
N ILE A 74 0.17 -9.07 -2.16
CA ILE A 74 -1.15 -9.65 -2.43
C ILE A 74 -2.25 -8.84 -1.74
N VAL A 75 -2.10 -8.58 -0.45
CA VAL A 75 -3.09 -7.83 0.34
C VAL A 75 -3.25 -6.41 -0.20
N SER A 76 -2.16 -5.71 -0.50
CA SER A 76 -2.24 -4.34 -1.04
C SER A 76 -2.89 -4.29 -2.43
N SER A 77 -2.56 -5.23 -3.32
CA SER A 77 -3.09 -5.28 -4.68
C SER A 77 -4.57 -5.62 -4.74
N ILE A 78 -5.06 -6.48 -3.84
CA ILE A 78 -6.50 -6.79 -3.75
C ILE A 78 -7.26 -5.65 -3.05
N SER A 79 -6.67 -5.07 -1.99
CA SER A 79 -7.33 -4.00 -1.22
C SER A 79 -7.48 -2.71 -2.03
N THR A 80 -6.52 -2.40 -2.92
CA THR A 80 -6.54 -1.16 -3.70
C THR A 80 -7.80 -0.98 -4.55
N PRO A 81 -8.18 -1.89 -5.46
CA PRO A 81 -9.39 -1.73 -6.27
C PRO A 81 -10.69 -1.71 -5.45
N ILE A 82 -10.74 -2.43 -4.33
CA ILE A 82 -11.90 -2.45 -3.43
C ILE A 82 -12.09 -1.08 -2.77
N LEU A 83 -11.03 -0.53 -2.17
CA LEU A 83 -11.07 0.79 -1.54
C LEU A 83 -11.32 1.89 -2.59
N LEU A 84 -10.70 1.79 -3.76
CA LEU A 84 -10.89 2.77 -4.83
C LEU A 84 -12.35 2.78 -5.31
N LYS A 85 -12.97 1.61 -5.50
CA LYS A 85 -14.38 1.50 -5.89
C LYS A 85 -15.31 2.15 -4.86
N ILE A 86 -15.09 1.89 -3.57
CA ILE A 86 -15.87 2.49 -2.48
C ILE A 86 -15.69 4.02 -2.45
N LEU A 87 -14.45 4.51 -2.60
CA LEU A 87 -14.14 5.94 -2.62
C LEU A 87 -14.77 6.68 -3.81
N TYR A 88 -14.81 6.04 -4.99
CA TYR A 88 -15.47 6.61 -6.17
C TYR A 88 -17.00 6.59 -6.05
N THR A 89 -17.60 5.49 -5.56
CA THR A 89 -19.05 5.43 -5.31
C THR A 89 -19.50 6.45 -4.27
N LYS A 90 -18.71 6.66 -3.20
CA LYS A 90 -19.03 7.64 -2.16
C LYS A 90 -18.96 9.09 -2.64
N HIS A 91 -18.21 9.38 -3.71
CA HIS A 91 -18.15 10.74 -4.28
C HIS A 91 -19.36 11.04 -5.17
N ALA A 92 -19.93 10.03 -5.84
CA ALA A 92 -21.14 10.18 -6.65
C ALA A 92 -22.42 10.49 -5.83
N GLU A 93 -22.38 10.30 -4.51
CA GLU A 93 -23.51 10.59 -3.60
C GLU A 93 -23.41 11.99 -2.95
N ILE A 94 -22.26 12.68 -3.09
CA ILE A 94 -22.01 13.99 -2.45
C ILE A 94 -22.16 15.16 -3.45
N ASP A 95 -22.34 14.88 -4.74
CA ASP A 95 -22.75 15.86 -5.77
C ASP A 95 -24.26 15.80 -6.05
#